data_AF-A0A8D8H3H6-F1
#
_entry.id   AF-A0A8D8H3H6-F1
#
_cell.length_a   1.000
_cell.length_b   1.000
_cell.length_c   1.000
_cell.angle_alpha   90.00
_cell.angle_beta   90.00
_cell.angle_gamma   90.00
#
_symmetry.space_group_name_H-M   'P 1'
#
loop_
_entity.id
_entity.type
_entity.pdbx_description
1 polymer ?
#
loop_
_entity_poly.entity_id
_entity_poly.type
_entity_poly.pdbx_seq_one_letter_code
_entity_poly.pdbx_strand_id
1 'polypeptide(L)'
;VKSGIIDVVRLGAVQLDSGNSVETGEIINIAQILAHPEYDSSTMRADLALIKLSSRVTFNSRVLPACLWPNQDSIPLKLYSLGVDEGIVSVRPRLSKYNQDCRKFFQLRSLTDDEQLCAENYFSTSDSCLDRNGDPIEGTLANGNIKISIVVGLTAYSAGCPGAPETVTVYTRLSAYMEWIRSIVES
;
A
#
# COMPACT_ATOMS: atom_id res chain seq x y z
N VAL A 1 19.90 6.26 1.71
CA VAL A 1 18.92 6.99 2.53
C VAL A 1 19.10 8.48 2.28
N LYS A 2 18.17 9.16 1.60
CA LYS A 2 18.20 10.64 1.54
C LYS A 2 17.82 11.13 2.93
N SER A 3 18.78 11.77 3.60
CA SER A 3 18.64 12.40 4.91
C SER A 3 17.73 13.62 4.81
N GLY A 4 16.47 13.46 5.17
CA GLY A 4 15.51 14.53 5.40
C GLY A 4 14.48 14.01 6.39
N ILE A 5 14.16 14.79 7.41
CA ILE A 5 13.05 14.45 8.30
C ILE A 5 11.79 14.51 7.42
N ILE A 6 11.03 13.42 7.37
CA ILE A 6 9.77 13.40 6.63
C ILE A 6 8.77 14.16 7.50
N ASP A 7 8.63 15.45 7.21
CA ASP A 7 7.82 16.37 8.03
C ASP A 7 6.45 16.67 7.41
N VAL A 8 6.22 16.25 6.16
CA VAL A 8 5.02 16.60 5.41
C VAL A 8 4.44 15.43 4.63
N VAL A 9 3.12 15.45 4.44
CA VAL A 9 2.41 14.66 3.43
C VAL A 9 1.90 15.58 2.33
N ARG A 10 1.68 15.02 1.15
CA ARG A 10 1.13 15.71 -0.01
C ARG A 10 -0.12 14.97 -0.49
N LEU A 11 -1.26 15.65 -0.55
CA LEU A 11 -2.57 15.06 -0.88
C LEU A 11 -3.12 15.61 -2.20
N GLY A 12 -3.75 14.76 -3.01
CA GLY A 12 -4.41 15.17 -4.26
C GLY A 12 -3.47 15.52 -5.43
N ALA A 13 -2.21 15.11 -5.33
CA ALA A 13 -1.23 15.27 -6.41
C ALA A 13 -1.42 14.21 -7.50
N VAL A 14 -1.25 14.61 -8.75
CA VAL A 14 -1.26 13.70 -9.93
C VAL A 14 0.11 13.66 -10.61
N GLN A 15 0.89 14.72 -10.43
CA GLN A 15 2.27 14.82 -10.90
C GLN A 15 3.15 15.36 -9.76
N LEU A 16 4.29 14.72 -9.52
CA LEU A 16 5.14 15.08 -8.38
C LEU A 16 6.11 16.23 -8.68
N ASP A 17 6.45 16.42 -9.96
CA ASP A 17 7.52 17.32 -10.43
C ASP A 17 7.05 18.46 -11.36
N SER A 18 5.75 18.74 -11.46
CA SER A 18 5.29 19.86 -12.28
C SER A 18 5.46 21.19 -11.55
N GLY A 19 5.95 22.22 -12.26
CA GLY A 19 6.07 23.58 -11.73
C GLY A 19 4.72 24.28 -11.46
N ASN A 20 3.60 23.57 -11.58
CA ASN A 20 2.26 24.06 -11.33
C ASN A 20 1.73 23.54 -9.99
N SER A 21 1.56 24.44 -9.02
CA SER A 21 1.18 24.11 -7.64
C SER A 21 -0.16 23.37 -7.51
N VAL A 22 -1.07 23.50 -8.50
CA VAL A 22 -2.38 22.84 -8.49
C VAL A 22 -2.28 21.34 -8.78
N GLU A 23 -1.29 20.90 -9.57
CA GLU A 23 -1.08 19.49 -9.89
C GLU A 23 -0.23 18.76 -8.86
N THR A 24 0.52 19.52 -8.06
CA THR A 24 1.36 19.02 -6.98
C THR A 24 0.61 18.78 -5.67
N GLY A 25 -0.69 19.08 -5.57
CA GLY A 25 -1.51 18.79 -4.39
C GLY A 25 -1.27 19.69 -3.16
N GLU A 26 -2.03 19.43 -2.10
CA GLU A 26 -1.95 20.15 -0.81
C GLU A 26 -0.85 19.54 0.07
N ILE A 27 0.03 20.39 0.63
CA ILE A 27 1.09 19.97 1.57
C ILE A 27 0.63 20.22 3.00
N ILE A 28 0.70 19.19 3.85
CA ILE A 28 0.29 19.26 5.25
C ILE A 28 1.39 18.69 6.13
N ASN A 29 1.71 19.35 7.25
CA ASN A 29 2.72 18.85 8.18
C ASN A 29 2.23 17.61 8.94
N ILE A 30 3.18 16.77 9.34
CA ILE A 30 2.95 15.61 10.18
C ILE A 30 3.04 16.05 11.65
N ALA A 31 1.99 15.77 12.42
CA ALA A 31 1.99 16.01 13.86
C ALA A 31 2.57 14.82 14.63
N GLN A 32 2.31 13.60 14.16
CA GLN A 32 2.74 12.38 14.84
C GLN A 32 2.81 11.20 13.88
N ILE A 33 3.80 10.34 14.08
CA ILE A 33 3.91 9.03 13.43
C ILE A 33 3.77 7.97 14.51
N LEU A 34 2.83 7.04 14.32
CA LEU A 34 2.50 5.96 15.23
C LEU A 34 2.77 4.64 14.50
N ALA A 35 4.00 4.13 14.63
CA ALA A 35 4.34 2.79 14.12
C ALA A 35 3.63 1.72 14.96
N HIS A 36 3.26 0.61 14.32
CA HIS A 36 2.68 -0.51 15.06
C HIS A 36 3.68 -1.01 16.12
N PRO A 37 3.27 -1.21 17.39
CA PRO A 37 4.18 -1.55 18.48
C PRO A 37 4.86 -2.92 18.29
N GLU A 38 4.23 -3.81 17.53
CA GLU A 38 4.74 -5.16 17.24
C GLU A 38 5.50 -5.25 15.91
N TYR A 39 5.86 -4.12 15.29
CA TYR A 39 6.65 -4.12 14.06
C TYR A 39 7.99 -4.85 14.26
N ASP A 40 8.28 -5.79 13.36
CA ASP A 40 9.53 -6.56 13.35
C ASP A 40 10.22 -6.44 11.99
N SER A 41 11.34 -5.73 11.96
CA SER A 41 12.14 -5.51 10.74
C SER A 41 12.76 -6.79 10.15
N SER A 42 12.86 -7.88 10.93
CA SER A 42 13.43 -9.14 10.46
C SER A 42 12.43 -9.99 9.67
N THR A 43 11.15 -9.91 10.04
CA THR A 43 10.07 -10.67 9.41
C THR A 43 9.12 -9.81 8.59
N MET A 44 9.24 -8.48 8.70
CA MET A 44 8.31 -7.50 8.15
C MET A 44 6.86 -7.73 8.63
N ARG A 45 6.70 -8.32 9.82
CA ARG A 45 5.40 -8.41 10.49
C ARG A 45 5.03 -7.05 11.07
N ALA A 46 3.73 -6.78 11.09
CA ALA A 46 3.18 -5.49 11.50
C ALA A 46 3.88 -4.28 10.86
N ASP A 47 4.23 -4.38 9.58
CA ASP A 47 4.83 -3.28 8.80
C ASP A 47 3.75 -2.28 8.37
N LEU A 48 3.27 -1.49 9.34
CA LEU A 48 2.35 -0.37 9.15
C LEU A 48 2.56 0.72 10.21
N ALA A 49 2.17 1.94 9.85
CA ALA A 49 2.14 3.08 10.75
C ALA A 49 0.94 3.99 10.41
N LEU A 50 0.42 4.69 11.43
CA LEU A 50 -0.55 5.76 11.24
C LEU A 50 0.15 7.12 11.33
N ILE A 51 -0.19 8.00 10.39
CA ILE A 51 0.35 9.37 10.32
C ILE A 51 -0.78 10.33 10.70
N LYS A 52 -0.63 11.01 11.84
CA LYS A 52 -1.53 12.08 12.27
C LYS A 52 -1.07 13.40 11.65
N LEU A 53 -1.96 14.06 10.93
CA LEU A 53 -1.68 15.35 10.31
C LEU A 53 -1.84 16.50 11.32
N SER A 54 -1.10 17.58 11.11
CA SER A 54 -1.15 18.79 11.96
C SER A 54 -2.46 19.58 11.83
N SER A 55 -3.18 19.38 10.72
CA SER A 55 -4.45 20.05 10.44
C SER A 55 -5.42 19.09 9.77
N ARG A 56 -6.71 19.38 9.92
CA ARG A 56 -7.78 18.63 9.25
C ARG A 56 -7.70 18.84 7.74
N VAL A 57 -7.82 17.75 7.00
CA VAL A 57 -7.89 17.76 5.54
C VAL A 57 -9.27 18.24 5.09
N THR A 58 -9.31 19.13 4.09
CA THR A 58 -10.56 19.52 3.42
C THR A 58 -10.80 18.63 2.21
N PHE A 59 -11.84 17.80 2.26
CA PHE A 59 -12.17 16.90 1.16
C PHE A 59 -12.63 17.67 -0.08
N ASN A 60 -12.22 17.16 -1.25
CA ASN A 60 -12.55 17.71 -2.55
C ASN A 60 -12.50 16.61 -3.62
N SER A 61 -12.63 16.97 -4.90
CA SER A 61 -12.66 16.00 -6.00
C SER A 61 -11.35 15.19 -6.19
N ARG A 62 -10.25 15.59 -5.55
CA ARG A 62 -8.95 14.91 -5.60
C ARG A 62 -8.50 14.35 -4.24
N VAL A 63 -9.14 14.75 -3.16
CA VAL A 63 -8.77 14.33 -1.79
C VAL A 63 -9.99 13.76 -1.11
N LEU A 64 -10.03 12.43 -1.04
CA LEU A 64 -11.08 11.65 -0.40
C LEU A 64 -10.43 10.54 0.45
N PRO A 65 -11.02 10.16 1.58
CA PRO A 65 -10.57 9.00 2.34
C PRO A 65 -10.85 7.71 1.55
N ALA A 66 -9.92 6.76 1.62
CA ALA A 66 -10.14 5.42 1.07
C ALA A 66 -10.81 4.50 2.11
N CYS A 67 -11.60 3.54 1.63
CA CYS A 67 -12.11 2.47 2.48
C CYS A 67 -11.01 1.43 2.73
N LEU A 68 -11.08 0.74 3.88
CA LEU A 68 -10.21 -0.40 4.19
C LEU A 68 -10.97 -1.71 4.00
N TRP A 69 -10.29 -2.72 3.46
CA TRP A 69 -10.87 -4.04 3.22
C TRP A 69 -11.33 -4.69 4.54
N PRO A 70 -12.62 -5.04 4.69
CA PRO A 70 -13.15 -5.46 5.98
C PRO A 70 -12.98 -6.95 6.26
N ASN A 71 -12.61 -7.76 5.26
CA ASN A 71 -12.69 -9.22 5.36
C ASN A 71 -11.30 -9.84 5.64
N GLN A 72 -11.21 -10.62 6.72
CA GLN A 72 -9.99 -11.34 7.14
C GLN A 72 -9.87 -12.74 6.55
N ASP A 73 -10.93 -13.28 5.95
CA ASP A 73 -10.93 -14.64 5.39
C ASP A 73 -10.62 -14.66 3.90
N SER A 74 -10.75 -13.52 3.22
CA SER A 74 -10.58 -13.41 1.78
C SER A 74 -9.84 -12.14 1.38
N ILE A 75 -9.19 -12.22 0.22
CA ILE A 75 -8.52 -11.14 -0.48
C ILE A 75 -9.09 -11.10 -1.91
N PRO A 76 -9.35 -9.91 -2.49
CA PRO A 76 -9.75 -9.82 -3.89
C PRO A 76 -8.70 -10.45 -4.82
N LEU A 77 -9.14 -11.26 -5.78
CA LEU A 77 -8.23 -11.87 -6.76
C LEU A 77 -7.52 -10.83 -7.62
N LYS A 78 -8.28 -9.85 -8.11
CA LYS A 78 -7.78 -8.75 -8.92
C LYS A 78 -7.48 -7.56 -8.02
N LEU A 79 -6.23 -7.11 -8.09
CA LEU A 79 -5.70 -6.03 -7.28
C LEU A 79 -5.02 -5.00 -8.18
N TYR A 80 -4.79 -3.80 -7.65
CA TYR A 80 -4.18 -2.69 -8.35
C TYR A 80 -3.22 -1.97 -7.41
N SER A 81 -1.93 -1.91 -7.76
CA SER A 81 -0.97 -1.08 -7.05
C SER A 81 -0.79 0.25 -7.76
N LEU A 82 -0.43 1.28 -7.00
CA LEU A 82 -0.01 2.56 -7.56
C LEU A 82 1.51 2.57 -7.66
N GLY A 83 2.02 3.03 -8.79
CA GLY A 83 3.43 3.30 -9.02
C GLY A 83 3.64 4.77 -9.38
N VAL A 84 4.90 5.21 -9.35
CA VAL A 84 5.30 6.48 -9.96
C VAL A 84 6.39 6.19 -10.97
N ASP A 85 6.06 6.38 -12.24
CA ASP A 85 6.96 6.20 -13.37
C ASP A 85 7.29 7.58 -13.94
N GLU A 86 8.55 7.98 -13.89
CA GLU A 86 9.02 9.29 -14.41
C GLU A 86 8.20 10.50 -13.87
N GLY A 87 7.79 10.44 -12.60
CA GLY A 87 7.04 11.51 -11.93
C GLY A 87 5.53 11.50 -12.20
N ILE A 88 5.03 10.53 -12.98
CA ILE A 88 3.61 10.32 -13.28
C ILE A 88 3.10 9.12 -12.48
N VAL A 89 1.94 9.26 -11.85
CA VAL A 89 1.26 8.17 -11.16
C VAL A 89 0.75 7.15 -12.18
N SER A 90 1.13 5.88 -12.03
CA SER A 90 0.69 4.76 -12.87
C SER A 90 -0.10 3.74 -12.06
N VAL A 91 -1.05 3.06 -12.71
CA VAL A 91 -1.83 1.98 -12.09
C VAL A 91 -1.32 0.66 -12.65
N ARG A 92 -0.90 -0.25 -11.77
CA ARG A 92 -0.32 -1.54 -12.15
C ARG A 92 -1.22 -2.68 -11.68
N PRO A 93 -1.80 -3.49 -12.59
CA PRO A 93 -2.66 -4.61 -12.21
C PRO A 93 -1.85 -5.75 -11.59
N ARG A 94 -2.42 -6.36 -10.54
CA ARG A 94 -1.84 -7.43 -9.74
C ARG A 94 -2.82 -8.60 -9.58
N LEU A 95 -2.29 -9.78 -9.32
CA LEU A 95 -3.06 -10.98 -8.98
C LEU A 95 -2.66 -11.49 -7.60
N SER A 96 -3.61 -11.64 -6.69
CA SER A 96 -3.34 -12.26 -5.39
C SER A 96 -2.93 -13.71 -5.55
N LYS A 97 -1.95 -14.16 -4.79
CA LYS A 97 -1.53 -15.57 -4.70
C LYS A 97 -1.82 -16.12 -3.32
N TYR A 98 -1.95 -17.45 -3.23
CA TYR A 98 -1.89 -18.11 -1.94
C TYR A 98 -0.49 -17.94 -1.36
N ASN A 99 -0.41 -17.56 -0.09
CA ASN A 99 0.87 -17.40 0.60
C ASN A 99 1.69 -18.70 0.62
N GLN A 100 1.03 -19.87 0.62
CA GLN A 100 1.70 -21.15 0.45
C GLN A 100 2.52 -21.24 -0.85
N ASP A 101 1.97 -20.74 -1.96
CA ASP A 101 2.67 -20.71 -3.25
C ASP A 101 3.84 -19.73 -3.20
N CYS A 102 3.64 -18.56 -2.61
CA CYS A 102 4.71 -17.58 -2.45
C CYS A 102 5.86 -18.10 -1.58
N ARG A 103 5.56 -18.79 -0.47
CA ARG A 103 6.56 -19.47 0.37
C ARG A 103 7.37 -20.49 -0.44
N LYS A 104 6.70 -21.27 -1.28
CA LYS A 104 7.32 -22.35 -2.06
C LYS A 104 8.18 -21.83 -3.21
N PHE A 105 7.64 -20.95 -4.05
CA PHE A 105 8.29 -20.53 -5.30
C PHE A 105 9.29 -19.39 -5.09
N PHE A 106 9.09 -18.54 -4.07
CA PHE A 106 9.94 -17.37 -3.80
C PHE A 106 10.75 -17.48 -2.50
N GLN A 107 10.75 -18.65 -1.86
CA GLN A 107 11.52 -18.96 -0.64
C GLN A 107 11.21 -18.03 0.55
N LEU A 108 9.98 -17.50 0.59
CA LEU A 108 9.52 -16.53 1.59
C LEU A 108 9.14 -17.18 2.92
N ARG A 109 10.07 -17.87 3.59
CA ARG A 109 9.78 -18.74 4.75
C ARG A 109 9.06 -18.05 5.92
N SER A 110 9.28 -16.74 6.10
CA SER A 110 8.67 -15.96 7.19
C SER A 110 7.28 -15.39 6.86
N LEU A 111 6.78 -15.57 5.62
CA LEU A 111 5.48 -15.07 5.20
C LEU A 111 4.36 -15.77 5.98
N THR A 112 3.53 -15.00 6.68
CA THR A 112 2.40 -15.49 7.48
C THR A 112 1.07 -15.40 6.72
N ASP A 113 0.09 -16.25 7.05
CA ASP A 113 -1.22 -16.27 6.38
C ASP A 113 -2.20 -15.23 6.93
N ASP A 114 -2.04 -14.89 8.21
CA ASP A 114 -2.99 -14.03 8.92
C ASP A 114 -2.68 -12.55 8.71
N GLU A 115 -1.40 -12.17 8.69
CA GLU A 115 -0.97 -10.76 8.75
C GLU A 115 -0.43 -10.21 7.43
N GLN A 116 -0.16 -11.07 6.46
CA GLN A 116 0.48 -10.71 5.20
C GLN A 116 -0.27 -11.36 4.04
N LEU A 117 -0.15 -10.75 2.86
CA LEU A 117 -0.64 -11.31 1.60
C LEU A 117 0.42 -11.13 0.53
N CYS A 118 0.37 -11.96 -0.50
CA CYS A 118 1.31 -11.94 -1.61
C CYS A 118 0.57 -11.76 -2.93
N ALA A 119 1.11 -10.95 -3.83
CA ALA A 119 0.57 -10.79 -5.18
C ALA A 119 1.69 -10.74 -6.23
N GLU A 120 1.39 -11.22 -7.42
CA GLU A 120 2.26 -11.14 -8.60
C GLU A 120 1.80 -10.05 -9.57
N ASN A 121 2.67 -9.68 -10.50
CA ASN A 121 2.27 -8.88 -11.64
C ASN A 121 1.20 -9.62 -12.46
N TYR A 122 0.15 -8.93 -12.88
CA TYR A 122 -0.85 -9.52 -13.80
C TYR A 122 -0.22 -9.84 -15.16
N PHE A 123 0.68 -8.99 -15.64
CA PHE A 123 1.47 -9.20 -16.85
C PHE A 123 2.86 -9.68 -16.46
N SER A 124 3.54 -10.42 -17.35
CA SER A 124 4.93 -10.86 -17.13
C SER A 124 5.91 -9.69 -17.24
N THR A 125 5.90 -8.80 -16.24
CA THR A 125 6.79 -7.64 -16.11
C THR A 125 7.58 -7.72 -14.80
N SER A 126 8.63 -6.93 -14.66
CA SER A 126 9.46 -6.83 -13.44
C SER A 126 9.08 -5.63 -12.57
N ASP A 127 7.91 -5.03 -12.78
CA ASP A 127 7.53 -3.75 -12.15
C ASP A 127 7.19 -3.86 -10.66
N SER A 128 7.04 -5.06 -10.11
CA SER A 128 6.88 -5.27 -8.65
C SER A 128 8.06 -4.72 -7.83
N CYS A 129 9.24 -4.63 -8.44
CA CYS A 129 10.44 -4.08 -7.81
C CYS A 129 10.44 -2.54 -7.81
N LEU A 130 9.50 -1.93 -8.54
CA LEU A 130 9.29 -0.49 -8.59
C LEU A 130 8.21 -0.05 -7.58
N ASP A 131 7.56 -0.98 -6.88
CA ASP A 131 6.62 -0.65 -5.81
C ASP A 131 7.42 -0.12 -4.61
N ARG A 132 6.94 0.95 -3.98
CA ARG A 132 7.60 1.54 -2.81
C ARG A 132 6.95 1.04 -1.54
N ASN A 133 7.75 0.84 -0.49
CA ASN A 133 7.21 0.47 0.82
C ASN A 133 6.18 1.50 1.29
N GLY A 134 5.04 1.01 1.78
CA GLY A 134 3.88 1.82 2.17
C GLY A 134 2.90 2.14 1.04
N ASP A 135 3.22 1.84 -0.23
CA ASP A 135 2.27 2.05 -1.33
C ASP A 135 1.05 1.13 -1.16
N PRO A 136 -0.18 1.63 -1.36
CA PRO A 136 -1.37 0.84 -1.19
C PRO A 136 -1.54 -0.19 -2.32
N ILE A 137 -2.07 -1.35 -1.97
CA ILE A 137 -2.67 -2.28 -2.92
C ILE A 137 -4.19 -2.24 -2.76
N GLU A 138 -4.89 -1.97 -3.86
CA GLU A 138 -6.34 -1.78 -3.88
C GLU A 138 -7.06 -2.95 -4.54
N GLY A 139 -8.20 -3.33 -3.97
CA GLY A 139 -9.21 -4.14 -4.62
C GLY A 139 -10.37 -3.29 -5.12
N THR A 140 -11.34 -3.92 -5.79
CA THR A 140 -12.57 -3.25 -6.19
C THR A 140 -13.79 -3.99 -5.65
N LEU A 141 -14.65 -3.28 -4.93
CA LEU A 141 -16.00 -3.74 -4.63
C LEU A 141 -16.96 -3.15 -5.67
N ALA A 142 -17.85 -4.00 -6.20
CA ALA A 142 -18.87 -3.57 -7.15
C ALA A 142 -20.26 -3.66 -6.51
N ASN A 143 -21.02 -2.57 -6.58
CA ASN A 143 -22.44 -2.55 -6.22
C ASN A 143 -23.22 -1.97 -7.42
N GLY A 144 -23.76 -2.88 -8.25
CA GLY A 144 -24.32 -2.51 -9.55
C GLY A 144 -23.26 -1.87 -10.45
N ASN A 145 -23.49 -0.62 -10.86
CA ASN A 145 -22.56 0.13 -11.71
C ASN A 145 -21.51 0.92 -10.90
N ILE A 146 -21.60 0.93 -9.57
CA ILE A 146 -20.67 1.64 -8.71
C ILE A 146 -19.49 0.74 -8.40
N LYS A 147 -18.28 1.21 -8.72
CA LYS A 147 -17.01 0.59 -8.33
C LYS A 147 -16.37 1.42 -7.23
N ILE A 148 -16.05 0.77 -6.12
CA ILE A 148 -15.40 1.39 -4.97
C ILE A 148 -14.01 0.77 -4.86
N SER A 149 -12.98 1.61 -4.99
CA SER A 149 -11.61 1.27 -4.63
C SER A 149 -11.50 1.11 -3.12
N ILE A 150 -10.87 0.02 -2.69
CA ILE A 150 -10.71 -0.32 -1.28
C ILE A 150 -9.29 -0.78 -1.03
N VAL A 151 -8.63 -0.19 -0.04
CA VAL A 151 -7.24 -0.53 0.29
C VAL A 151 -7.24 -1.86 1.03
N VAL A 152 -6.51 -2.82 0.47
CA VAL A 152 -6.42 -4.20 0.96
C VAL A 152 -5.16 -4.40 1.79
N GLY A 153 -4.07 -3.76 1.38
CA GLY A 153 -2.77 -3.90 2.03
C GLY A 153 -1.83 -2.75 1.75
N LEU A 154 -0.66 -2.78 2.39
CA LEU A 154 0.44 -1.85 2.17
C LEU A 154 1.68 -2.62 1.72
N THR A 155 2.39 -2.13 0.73
CA THR A 155 3.62 -2.76 0.22
C THR A 155 4.66 -2.85 1.33
N ALA A 156 5.14 -4.05 1.64
CA ALA A 156 6.18 -4.28 2.65
C ALA A 156 7.54 -4.57 2.00
N TYR A 157 7.59 -5.57 1.12
CA TYR A 157 8.81 -5.92 0.39
C TYR A 157 8.52 -6.75 -0.86
N SER A 158 9.47 -6.80 -1.80
CA SER A 158 9.36 -7.58 -3.04
C SER A 158 10.43 -8.66 -3.11
N ALA A 159 10.13 -9.76 -3.82
CA ALA A 159 11.04 -10.86 -4.08
C ALA A 159 11.13 -11.18 -5.58
N GLY A 160 12.27 -11.70 -6.04
CA GLY A 160 12.55 -11.98 -7.46
C GLY A 160 13.19 -10.82 -8.23
N CYS A 161 13.56 -9.72 -7.59
CA CYS A 161 14.21 -8.57 -8.25
C CYS A 161 15.68 -8.86 -8.64
N PRO A 162 16.28 -8.02 -9.51
CA PRO A 162 16.37 -8.10 -10.97
C PRO A 162 17.11 -9.35 -11.53
N GLY A 163 16.66 -9.84 -12.69
CA GLY A 163 17.23 -10.99 -13.41
C GLY A 163 16.39 -12.27 -13.32
N ALA A 164 15.34 -12.29 -12.49
CA ALA A 164 14.42 -13.43 -12.38
C ALA A 164 13.27 -13.32 -13.40
N PRO A 165 12.71 -14.46 -13.85
CA PRO A 165 11.57 -14.50 -14.77
C PRO A 165 10.24 -14.12 -14.10
N GLU A 166 10.15 -14.24 -12.78
CA GLU A 166 8.93 -13.99 -12.01
C GLU A 166 9.25 -13.20 -10.75
N THR A 167 8.32 -12.34 -10.34
CA THR A 167 8.44 -11.52 -9.14
C THR A 167 7.12 -11.43 -8.39
N VAL A 168 7.20 -11.28 -7.07
CA VAL A 168 6.06 -11.06 -6.18
C VAL A 168 6.32 -9.91 -5.23
N THR A 169 5.25 -9.27 -4.80
CA THR A 169 5.25 -8.29 -3.72
C THR A 169 4.48 -8.87 -2.54
N VAL A 170 5.06 -8.78 -1.34
CA VAL A 170 4.40 -9.06 -0.07
C VAL A 170 3.88 -7.75 0.50
N TYR A 171 2.65 -7.79 0.97
CA TYR A 171 1.94 -6.67 1.55
C TYR A 171 1.54 -6.99 2.98
N THR A 172 1.59 -5.98 3.86
CA THR A 172 0.91 -5.98 5.14
C THR A 172 -0.60 -6.05 4.89
N ARG A 173 -1.27 -7.06 5.45
CA ARG A 173 -2.72 -7.27 5.29
C ARG A 173 -3.49 -6.38 6.25
N LEU A 174 -4.09 -5.29 5.76
CA LEU A 174 -4.74 -4.31 6.65
C LEU A 174 -5.92 -4.88 7.44
N SER A 175 -6.64 -5.87 6.90
CA SER A 175 -7.77 -6.47 7.60
C SER A 175 -7.37 -7.13 8.93
N ALA A 176 -6.12 -7.58 9.07
CA ALA A 176 -5.58 -8.15 10.31
C ALA A 176 -5.35 -7.11 11.42
N TYR A 177 -5.17 -5.85 11.06
CA TYR A 177 -4.81 -4.77 11.98
C TYR A 177 -5.97 -3.78 12.24
N MET A 178 -7.19 -4.12 11.81
CA MET A 178 -8.35 -3.22 11.91
C MET A 178 -8.66 -2.80 13.35
N GLU A 179 -8.47 -3.70 14.32
CA GLU A 179 -8.67 -3.37 15.74
C GLU A 179 -7.68 -2.31 16.23
N TRP A 180 -6.39 -2.49 15.92
CA TRP A 180 -5.35 -1.51 16.24
C TRP A 180 -5.61 -0.16 15.55
N ILE A 181 -5.93 -0.18 14.25
CA ILE A 181 -6.23 1.05 13.48
C ILE A 181 -7.39 1.80 14.14
N ARG A 182 -8.50 1.12 14.46
CA ARG A 182 -9.67 1.74 15.10
C ARG A 182 -9.33 2.28 16.48
N SER A 183 -8.54 1.55 17.28
CA SER A 183 -8.15 1.98 18.63
C SER A 183 -7.42 3.32 18.66
N ILE A 184 -6.80 3.72 17.55
CA ILE A 184 -6.08 5.00 17.41
C ILE A 184 -6.93 6.06 16.70
N VAL A 185 -7.70 5.67 15.68
CA VAL A 185 -8.48 6.62 14.87
C VAL A 185 -9.77 7.06 15.58
N GLU A 186 -10.32 6.20 16.43
CA GLU A 186 -11.58 6.43 17.15
C GLU A 186 -11.37 6.87 18.62
N SER A 187 -10.11 6.96 19.08
CA SER A 187 -9.73 7.52 20.39
C SER A 187 -9.77 9.04 20.42
#